data_AF-A0A2G6DZK4-F1
#
_entry.id   AF-A0A2G6DZK4-F1
#
_cell.length_a   1.000
_cell.length_b   1.000
_cell.length_c   1.000
_cell.angle_alpha   90.00
_cell.angle_beta   90.00
_cell.angle_gamma   90.00
#
_symmetry.space_group_name_H-M   'P 1'
#
loop_
_entity.id
_entity.type
_entity.pdbx_description
1 polymer ?
#
loop_
_entity_poly.entity_id
_entity_poly.type
_entity_poly.pdbx_seq_one_letter_code
_entity_poly.pdbx_strand_id
1 'polypeptide(L)'
;MSEHWSAYWASGALTSLPEDFRENYEGELAAFWYRQLKTLPDNSRIVDVCTGNLALPLLFCEQAEKKQRYWQISAVDIAHIDTITIAQRFPKKEKYLADIKVLDNTAVESLNETLTNPVDFISSQYGLEYCSADEIAPVLAALLKPGGRLAFVAHAADSAIAHTMQSELLAYEKLVELGVFRLIARFGKGDINADKFAKQLPKKVQTLTALQQQSPHPLVAGVLNALGGLQRLPVNALKQERANALEFAKAYEYAHLRNRDVLAVSQKILNKPTWYQAFTDAGLNLLDKGELHYKGRHKAGSFYVFGKPE
;
A
#
# COMPACT_ATOMS: atom_id res chain seq x y z
N MET A 1 8.58 -5.07 9.71
CA MET A 1 7.73 -6.03 8.97
C MET A 1 6.92 -5.23 7.95
N SER A 2 7.37 -5.19 6.69
CA SER A 2 6.72 -4.49 5.56
C SER A 2 6.78 -5.31 4.26
N GLU A 3 7.23 -6.57 4.33
CA GLU A 3 7.50 -7.40 3.15
C GLU A 3 6.28 -7.60 2.23
N HIS A 4 5.08 -7.64 2.81
CA HIS A 4 3.83 -7.78 2.06
C HIS A 4 3.48 -6.52 1.25
N TRP A 5 3.94 -5.35 1.69
CA TRP A 5 3.87 -4.10 0.92
C TRP A 5 4.99 -4.02 -0.12
N SER A 6 6.23 -4.42 0.22
CA SER A 6 7.32 -4.56 -0.76
C SER A 6 6.92 -5.49 -1.92
N ALA A 7 6.31 -6.63 -1.61
CA ALA A 7 5.82 -7.58 -2.62
C ALA A 7 4.66 -7.01 -3.46
N TYR A 8 3.79 -6.19 -2.86
CA TYR A 8 2.74 -5.50 -3.60
C TYR A 8 3.34 -4.50 -4.59
N TRP A 9 4.25 -3.65 -4.15
CA TRP A 9 4.90 -2.67 -5.00
C TRP A 9 5.78 -3.32 -6.09
N ALA A 10 6.47 -4.41 -5.77
CA ALA A 10 7.24 -5.19 -6.75
C ALA A 10 6.37 -5.82 -7.87
N SER A 11 5.04 -5.91 -7.70
CA SER A 11 4.13 -6.35 -8.78
C SER A 11 4.01 -5.32 -9.92
N GLY A 12 4.52 -4.11 -9.72
CA GLY A 12 4.51 -3.03 -10.73
C GLY A 12 3.29 -2.11 -10.66
N ALA A 13 2.42 -2.24 -9.66
CA ALA A 13 1.36 -1.26 -9.40
C ALA A 13 1.97 0.10 -9.02
N LEU A 14 1.63 1.18 -9.73
CA LEU A 14 2.16 2.51 -9.38
C LEU A 14 1.39 3.14 -8.20
N THR A 15 0.09 2.89 -8.14
CA THR A 15 -0.82 3.42 -7.12
C THR A 15 -1.41 2.25 -6.31
N SER A 16 -1.98 2.55 -5.15
CA SER A 16 -2.76 1.58 -4.36
C SER A 16 -4.16 1.30 -4.95
N LEU A 17 -4.53 1.99 -6.03
CA LEU A 17 -5.80 1.86 -6.76
C LEU A 17 -5.52 1.59 -8.26
N PRO A 18 -4.85 0.47 -8.60
CA PRO A 18 -4.36 0.22 -9.97
C PRO A 18 -5.47 0.01 -11.00
N GLU A 19 -6.70 -0.32 -10.58
CA GLU A 19 -7.85 -0.44 -11.46
C GLU A 19 -8.41 0.93 -11.89
N ASP A 20 -8.30 1.93 -11.02
CA ASP A 20 -8.80 3.29 -11.24
C ASP A 20 -7.78 4.20 -11.95
N PHE A 21 -6.48 3.94 -11.75
CA PHE A 21 -5.38 4.77 -12.23
C PHE A 21 -4.33 3.93 -12.96
N ARG A 22 -4.35 3.96 -14.29
CA ARG A 22 -3.42 3.14 -15.12
C ARG A 22 -2.00 3.69 -15.19
N GLU A 23 -1.85 5.00 -15.31
CA GLU A 23 -0.54 5.65 -15.55
C GLU A 23 -0.02 6.42 -14.33
N ASN A 24 -0.87 7.21 -13.67
CA ASN A 24 -0.66 7.87 -12.39
C ASN A 24 -2.01 8.45 -11.90
N TYR A 25 -2.03 9.15 -10.77
CA TYR A 25 -3.20 9.91 -10.34
C TYR A 25 -3.58 10.98 -11.36
N GLU A 26 -4.89 11.08 -11.63
CA GLU A 26 -5.48 12.06 -12.54
C GLU A 26 -6.72 12.71 -11.91
N GLY A 27 -7.40 13.58 -12.67
CA GLY A 27 -8.66 14.21 -12.23
C GLY A 27 -8.54 14.99 -10.93
N GLU A 28 -9.47 14.75 -10.02
CA GLU A 28 -9.64 15.49 -8.76
C GLU A 28 -8.47 15.28 -7.79
N LEU A 29 -7.86 14.08 -7.77
CA LEU A 29 -6.68 13.79 -6.96
C LEU A 29 -5.48 14.58 -7.46
N ALA A 30 -5.19 14.53 -8.76
CA ALA A 30 -4.09 15.31 -9.34
C ALA A 30 -4.32 16.83 -9.15
N ALA A 31 -5.55 17.30 -9.35
CA ALA A 31 -5.92 18.70 -9.15
C ALA A 31 -5.70 19.16 -7.69
N PHE A 32 -6.01 18.30 -6.72
CA PHE A 32 -5.70 18.57 -5.31
C PHE A 32 -4.20 18.80 -5.10
N TRP A 33 -3.36 17.90 -5.59
CA TRP A 33 -1.90 18.01 -5.42
C TRP A 33 -1.31 19.21 -6.17
N TYR A 34 -1.75 19.48 -7.40
CA TYR A 34 -1.29 20.66 -8.15
C TYR A 34 -1.59 21.97 -7.43
N ARG A 35 -2.71 22.05 -6.70
CA ARG A 35 -3.04 23.20 -5.85
C ARG A 35 -2.08 23.33 -4.67
N GLN A 36 -1.70 22.24 -4.01
CA GLN A 36 -0.73 22.29 -2.91
C GLN A 36 0.65 22.77 -3.40
N LEU A 37 1.07 22.31 -4.58
CA LEU A 37 2.36 22.68 -5.17
C LEU A 37 2.41 24.13 -5.67
N LYS A 38 1.26 24.75 -6.00
CA LYS A 38 1.20 26.10 -6.60
C LYS A 38 1.92 27.17 -5.75
N THR A 39 1.84 27.05 -4.44
CA THR A 39 2.39 28.02 -3.48
C THR A 39 3.82 27.70 -3.06
N LEU A 40 4.40 26.59 -3.52
CA LEU A 40 5.80 26.27 -3.20
C LEU A 40 6.74 27.15 -4.03
N PRO A 41 7.76 27.76 -3.42
CA PRO A 41 8.83 28.42 -4.15
C PRO A 41 9.60 27.47 -5.09
N ASP A 42 10.46 28.06 -5.91
CA ASP A 42 11.50 27.29 -6.58
C ASP A 42 12.53 26.78 -5.55
N ASN A 43 13.19 25.67 -5.84
CA ASN A 43 14.15 24.99 -4.96
C ASN A 43 13.59 24.49 -3.62
N SER A 44 12.26 24.39 -3.46
CA SER A 44 11.64 23.78 -2.28
C SER A 44 12.04 22.32 -2.08
N ARG A 45 12.20 21.92 -0.82
CA ARG A 45 12.40 20.55 -0.37
C ARG A 45 11.06 19.91 -0.08
N ILE A 46 10.75 18.87 -0.82
CA ILE A 46 9.51 18.11 -0.72
C ILE A 46 9.85 16.70 -0.25
N VAL A 47 9.14 16.21 0.76
CA VAL A 47 9.24 14.82 1.22
C VAL A 47 7.88 14.16 1.05
N ASP A 48 7.81 13.13 0.20
CA ASP A 48 6.65 12.25 0.15
C ASP A 48 6.88 11.06 1.07
N VAL A 49 5.99 10.85 2.04
CA VAL A 49 6.09 9.76 3.02
C VAL A 49 5.02 8.71 2.78
N CYS A 50 5.38 7.45 3.01
CA CYS A 50 4.59 6.28 2.59
C CYS A 50 4.33 6.33 1.07
N THR A 51 5.41 6.56 0.31
CA THR A 51 5.35 6.91 -1.11
C THR A 51 4.94 5.76 -2.04
N GLY A 52 5.09 4.52 -1.60
CA GLY A 52 4.92 3.33 -2.43
C GLY A 52 5.81 3.38 -3.68
N ASN A 53 5.25 3.11 -4.84
CA ASN A 53 5.96 3.20 -6.12
C ASN A 53 6.04 4.63 -6.70
N LEU A 54 6.25 5.63 -5.84
CA LEU A 54 6.63 6.99 -6.23
C LEU A 54 5.56 7.76 -7.04
N ALA A 55 4.27 7.38 -6.92
CA ALA A 55 3.19 7.99 -7.69
C ALA A 55 3.15 9.53 -7.52
N LEU A 56 3.20 10.04 -6.28
CA LEU A 56 3.23 11.48 -6.01
C LEU A 56 4.56 12.13 -6.41
N PRO A 57 5.75 11.61 -6.05
CA PRO A 57 7.03 12.13 -6.52
C PRO A 57 7.09 12.30 -8.05
N LEU A 58 6.66 11.28 -8.80
CA LEU A 58 6.62 11.33 -10.26
C LEU A 58 5.63 12.38 -10.77
N LEU A 59 4.46 12.52 -10.13
CA LEU A 59 3.50 13.58 -10.43
C LEU A 59 4.08 14.98 -10.18
N PHE A 60 4.90 15.13 -9.12
CA PHE A 60 5.52 16.39 -8.76
C PHE A 60 6.65 16.76 -9.73
N CYS A 61 7.48 15.80 -10.14
CA CYS A 61 8.49 16.00 -11.18
C CYS A 61 7.86 16.44 -12.52
N GLU A 62 6.77 15.79 -12.95
CA GLU A 62 6.03 16.21 -14.15
C GLU A 62 5.50 17.64 -14.04
N GLN A 63 5.02 18.03 -12.86
CA GLN A 63 4.53 19.38 -12.62
C GLN A 63 5.68 20.41 -12.56
N ALA A 64 6.81 20.05 -11.97
CA ALA A 64 8.01 20.88 -11.91
C ALA A 64 8.51 21.19 -13.33
N GLU A 65 8.62 20.17 -14.20
CA GLU A 65 8.98 20.34 -15.61
C GLU A 65 8.00 21.29 -16.32
N LYS A 66 6.69 21.06 -16.21
CA LYS A 66 5.65 21.92 -16.82
C LYS A 66 5.71 23.38 -16.35
N LYS A 67 6.20 23.62 -15.13
CA LYS A 67 6.31 24.95 -14.51
C LYS A 67 7.70 25.55 -14.60
N GLN A 68 8.66 24.85 -15.23
CA GLN A 68 10.07 25.25 -15.27
C GLN A 68 10.62 25.55 -13.87
N ARG A 69 10.33 24.65 -12.92
CA ARG A 69 10.80 24.72 -11.53
C ARG A 69 11.71 23.54 -11.23
N TYR A 70 12.55 23.73 -10.23
CA TYR A 70 13.36 22.67 -9.65
C TYR A 70 12.94 22.46 -8.19
N TRP A 71 12.52 21.24 -7.85
CA TRP A 71 12.22 20.86 -6.48
C TRP A 71 13.11 19.70 -6.07
N GLN A 72 13.58 19.73 -4.82
CA GLN A 72 14.36 18.64 -4.23
C GLN A 72 13.37 17.64 -3.62
N ILE A 73 13.10 16.55 -4.32
CA ILE A 73 12.09 15.57 -3.94
C ILE A 73 12.76 14.37 -3.28
N SER A 74 12.40 14.08 -2.03
CA SER A 74 12.71 12.82 -1.37
C SER A 74 11.45 11.99 -1.21
N ALA A 75 11.55 10.69 -1.40
CA ALA A 75 10.44 9.77 -1.35
C ALA A 75 10.76 8.64 -0.37
N VAL A 76 9.93 8.46 0.64
CA VAL A 76 10.21 7.63 1.82
C VAL A 76 9.14 6.56 1.93
N ASP A 77 9.57 5.30 2.06
CA ASP A 77 8.66 4.20 2.37
C ASP A 77 9.35 3.12 3.21
N ILE A 78 8.57 2.43 4.03
CA ILE A 78 9.02 1.26 4.79
C ILE A 78 9.15 0.02 3.90
N ALA A 79 8.49 0.01 2.75
CA ALA A 79 8.66 -1.00 1.72
C ALA A 79 9.93 -0.74 0.91
N HIS A 80 10.46 -1.79 0.29
CA HIS A 80 11.49 -1.69 -0.73
C HIS A 80 10.89 -1.15 -2.04
N ILE A 81 11.58 -0.21 -2.69
CA ILE A 81 11.11 0.42 -3.93
C ILE A 81 12.08 0.07 -5.06
N ASP A 82 11.61 -0.69 -6.03
CA ASP A 82 12.38 -1.06 -7.21
C ASP A 82 12.14 -0.07 -8.36
N THR A 83 13.01 0.92 -8.46
CA THR A 83 12.96 1.93 -9.53
C THR A 83 13.21 1.37 -10.93
N ILE A 84 13.90 0.23 -11.05
CA ILE A 84 14.12 -0.45 -12.34
C ILE A 84 12.78 -1.02 -12.84
N THR A 85 12.05 -1.71 -11.96
CA THR A 85 10.70 -2.22 -12.29
C THR A 85 9.75 -1.08 -12.65
N ILE A 86 9.80 0.05 -11.92
CA ILE A 86 9.00 1.24 -12.25
C ILE A 86 9.35 1.77 -13.65
N ALA A 87 10.64 1.94 -13.97
CA ALA A 87 11.08 2.40 -15.30
C ALA A 87 10.64 1.47 -16.43
N GLN A 88 10.78 0.15 -16.24
CA GLN A 88 10.34 -0.85 -17.23
C GLN A 88 8.84 -0.79 -17.47
N ARG A 89 8.04 -0.57 -16.42
CA ARG A 89 6.58 -0.49 -16.52
C ARG A 89 6.10 0.85 -17.05
N PHE A 90 6.78 1.94 -16.72
CA PHE A 90 6.44 3.32 -17.09
C PHE A 90 7.63 4.05 -17.75
N PRO A 91 8.05 3.68 -18.98
CA PRO A 91 9.26 4.23 -19.61
C PRO A 91 9.26 5.76 -19.74
N LYS A 92 8.09 6.38 -19.90
CA LYS A 92 7.96 7.85 -19.98
C LYS A 92 8.33 8.58 -18.68
N LYS A 93 8.35 7.86 -17.55
CA LYS A 93 8.64 8.39 -16.22
C LYS A 93 10.09 8.16 -15.80
N GLU A 94 10.84 7.34 -16.55
CA GLU A 94 12.23 6.97 -16.24
C GLU A 94 13.12 8.20 -16.03
N LYS A 95 12.97 9.23 -16.89
CA LYS A 95 13.75 10.46 -16.78
C LYS A 95 13.63 11.17 -15.42
N TYR A 96 12.52 11.01 -14.71
CA TYR A 96 12.29 11.65 -13.42
C TYR A 96 12.84 10.84 -12.25
N LEU A 97 13.05 9.54 -12.41
CA LEU A 97 13.50 8.67 -11.31
C LEU A 97 14.89 9.07 -10.80
N ALA A 98 15.74 9.57 -11.70
CA ALA A 98 17.08 10.08 -11.34
C ALA A 98 17.03 11.35 -10.47
N ASP A 99 15.92 12.11 -10.53
CA ASP A 99 15.75 13.37 -9.79
C ASP A 99 15.11 13.16 -8.41
N ILE A 100 14.68 11.94 -8.09
CA ILE A 100 14.01 11.59 -6.83
C ILE A 100 15.00 10.88 -5.91
N LYS A 101 15.22 11.44 -4.71
CA LYS A 101 15.96 10.75 -3.66
C LYS A 101 15.06 9.72 -2.99
N VAL A 102 15.23 8.45 -3.34
CA VAL A 102 14.47 7.34 -2.74
C VAL A 102 15.12 6.89 -1.43
N LEU A 103 14.32 6.84 -0.37
CA LEU A 103 14.63 6.36 0.98
C LEU A 103 13.67 5.21 1.29
N ASP A 104 13.91 4.07 0.67
CA ASP A 104 13.12 2.86 0.90
C ASP A 104 13.56 2.14 2.18
N ASN A 105 12.81 1.12 2.60
CA ASN A 105 13.05 0.40 3.87
C ASN A 105 13.18 1.34 5.10
N THR A 106 12.60 2.53 5.02
CA THR A 106 12.73 3.60 6.00
C THR A 106 11.35 3.93 6.56
N ALA A 107 11.17 3.68 7.85
CA ALA A 107 9.91 3.95 8.50
C ALA A 107 9.76 5.43 8.84
N VAL A 108 8.53 5.95 8.84
CA VAL A 108 8.26 7.38 9.07
C VAL A 108 8.75 7.82 10.45
N GLU A 109 8.59 6.97 11.47
CA GLU A 109 9.06 7.21 12.83
C GLU A 109 10.58 7.39 12.94
N SER A 110 11.35 6.84 11.99
CA SER A 110 12.82 6.93 11.95
C SER A 110 13.35 8.08 11.07
N LEU A 111 12.46 8.91 10.51
CA LEU A 111 12.86 9.93 9.53
C LEU A 111 13.91 10.92 10.04
N ASN A 112 13.87 11.26 11.33
CA ASN A 112 14.83 12.18 11.94
C ASN A 112 16.27 11.65 11.91
N GLU A 113 16.47 10.35 11.73
CA GLU A 113 17.79 9.72 11.59
C GLU A 113 18.34 9.86 10.16
N THR A 114 17.46 10.02 9.17
CA THR A 114 17.80 10.00 7.74
C THR A 114 17.73 11.38 7.09
N LEU A 115 16.80 12.21 7.54
CA LEU A 115 16.56 13.57 7.07
C LEU A 115 16.71 14.54 8.24
N THR A 116 17.75 15.38 8.16
CA THR A 116 18.10 16.34 9.23
C THR A 116 17.81 17.79 8.87
N ASN A 117 17.57 18.09 7.59
CA ASN A 117 17.27 19.44 7.13
C ASN A 117 15.77 19.70 7.18
N PRO A 118 15.32 20.86 7.73
CA PRO A 118 13.92 21.24 7.66
C PRO A 118 13.43 21.33 6.20
N VAL A 119 12.21 20.85 5.97
CA VAL A 119 11.59 20.73 4.64
C VAL A 119 10.41 21.67 4.48
N ASP A 120 10.15 22.08 3.24
CA ASP A 120 9.08 23.04 2.90
C ASP A 120 7.71 22.37 2.87
N PHE A 121 7.66 21.12 2.40
CA PHE A 121 6.41 20.41 2.16
C PHE A 121 6.56 18.92 2.42
N ILE A 122 5.59 18.36 3.14
CA ILE A 122 5.44 16.92 3.32
C ILE A 122 4.13 16.48 2.67
N SER A 123 4.18 15.47 1.82
CA SER A 123 3.01 14.85 1.20
C SER A 123 2.84 13.40 1.61
N SER A 124 1.61 12.90 1.55
CA SER A 124 1.31 11.47 1.63
C SER A 124 -0.06 11.17 1.04
N GLN A 125 -0.24 10.03 0.40
CA GLN A 125 -1.56 9.59 -0.06
C GLN A 125 -1.78 8.13 0.27
N TYR A 126 -2.85 7.83 1.00
CA TYR A 126 -3.25 6.50 1.45
C TYR A 126 -2.14 5.77 2.24
N GLY A 127 -1.36 6.54 3.01
CA GLY A 127 -0.15 6.08 3.69
C GLY A 127 -0.17 6.32 5.20
N LEU A 128 -0.20 7.58 5.64
CA LEU A 128 -0.10 7.93 7.07
C LEU A 128 -1.16 7.28 7.98
N GLU A 129 -2.30 6.89 7.42
CA GLU A 129 -3.36 6.20 8.15
C GLU A 129 -2.93 4.82 8.67
N TYR A 130 -1.95 4.17 8.03
CA TYR A 130 -1.35 2.90 8.44
C TYR A 130 -0.35 3.07 9.60
N CYS A 131 0.10 4.29 9.87
CA CYS A 131 1.05 4.59 10.95
C CYS A 131 0.33 4.83 12.29
N SER A 132 1.09 4.76 13.38
CA SER A 132 0.67 5.32 14.67
C SER A 132 0.75 6.84 14.60
N ALA A 133 -0.40 7.52 14.51
CA ALA A 133 -0.46 8.96 14.31
C ALA A 133 0.25 9.74 15.44
N ASP A 134 0.13 9.26 16.68
CA ASP A 134 0.74 9.87 17.86
C ASP A 134 2.28 9.74 17.85
N GLU A 135 2.84 8.75 17.16
CA GLU A 135 4.29 8.57 17.01
C GLU A 135 4.86 9.38 15.83
N ILE A 136 4.16 9.38 14.69
CA ILE A 136 4.67 10.05 13.49
C ILE A 136 4.42 11.57 13.50
N ALA A 137 3.39 12.05 14.18
CA ALA A 137 3.03 13.47 14.15
C ALA A 137 4.14 14.38 14.69
N PRO A 138 4.78 14.11 15.85
CA PRO A 138 5.94 14.89 16.31
C PRO A 138 7.12 14.85 15.35
N VAL A 139 7.36 13.71 14.71
CA VAL A 139 8.46 13.54 13.72
C VAL A 139 8.23 14.43 12.51
N LEU A 140 7.04 14.37 11.90
CA LEU A 140 6.71 15.20 10.74
C LEU A 140 6.65 16.69 11.09
N ALA A 141 6.13 17.04 12.28
CA ALA A 141 6.09 18.42 12.75
C ALA A 141 7.50 18.98 12.98
N ALA A 142 8.43 18.18 13.53
CA ALA A 142 9.82 18.58 13.71
C ALA A 142 10.53 18.77 12.35
N LEU A 143 10.28 17.89 11.39
CA LEU A 143 10.90 17.92 10.06
C LEU A 143 10.47 19.13 9.21
N LEU A 144 9.26 19.67 9.41
CA LEU A 144 8.84 20.89 8.72
C LEU A 144 9.63 22.11 9.20
N LYS A 145 9.97 23.02 8.28
CA LYS A 145 10.41 24.37 8.65
C LYS A 145 9.23 25.20 9.17
N PRO A 146 9.45 26.28 9.95
CA PRO A 146 8.40 27.28 10.21
C PRO A 146 7.77 27.77 8.90
N GLY A 147 6.43 27.86 8.87
CA GLY A 147 5.66 28.15 7.65
C GLY A 147 5.58 26.99 6.63
N GLY A 148 6.23 25.85 6.89
CA GLY A 148 6.15 24.64 6.08
C GLY A 148 4.77 23.97 6.20
N ARG A 149 4.43 23.09 5.25
CA ARG A 149 3.11 22.44 5.21
C ARG A 149 3.17 20.93 5.11
N LEU A 150 2.24 20.26 5.78
CA LEU A 150 1.93 18.85 5.60
C LEU A 150 0.58 18.75 4.88
N ALA A 151 0.50 18.01 3.77
CA ALA A 151 -0.78 17.68 3.16
C ALA A 151 -0.88 16.19 2.92
N PHE A 152 -2.01 15.59 3.26
CA PHE A 152 -2.23 14.18 2.97
C PHE A 152 -3.67 13.86 2.58
N VAL A 153 -3.82 12.77 1.85
CA VAL A 153 -5.11 12.15 1.53
C VAL A 153 -5.18 10.80 2.23
N ALA A 154 -6.25 10.55 2.96
CA ALA A 154 -6.52 9.28 3.63
C ALA A 154 -7.84 8.69 3.11
N HIS A 155 -8.05 7.39 3.32
CA HIS A 155 -9.31 6.76 3.01
C HIS A 155 -10.44 7.41 3.82
N ALA A 156 -11.62 7.44 3.20
CA ALA A 156 -12.83 7.80 3.90
C ALA A 156 -13.23 6.68 4.85
N ALA A 157 -13.93 7.04 5.93
CA ALA A 157 -14.69 6.06 6.70
C ALA A 157 -15.75 5.44 5.77
N ASP A 158 -15.59 4.16 5.44
CA ASP A 158 -16.54 3.39 4.63
C ASP A 158 -16.83 2.05 5.31
N SER A 159 -18.06 1.92 5.82
CA SER A 159 -18.51 0.70 6.49
C SER A 159 -18.67 -0.48 5.54
N ALA A 160 -18.91 -0.24 4.24
CA ALA A 160 -19.00 -1.30 3.25
C ALA A 160 -17.62 -1.92 3.00
N ILE A 161 -16.59 -1.09 2.81
CA ILE A 161 -15.20 -1.55 2.68
C ILE A 161 -14.80 -2.33 3.93
N ALA A 162 -15.03 -1.79 5.13
CA ALA A 162 -14.73 -2.47 6.39
C ALA A 162 -15.43 -3.84 6.49
N HIS A 163 -16.70 -3.93 6.08
CA HIS A 163 -17.45 -5.18 6.09
C HIS A 163 -16.90 -6.21 5.08
N THR A 164 -16.57 -5.77 3.86
CA THR A 164 -15.96 -6.62 2.83
C THR A 164 -14.60 -7.16 3.29
N MET A 165 -13.72 -6.29 3.80
CA MET A 165 -12.39 -6.68 4.30
C MET A 165 -12.51 -7.64 5.49
N GLN A 166 -13.48 -7.42 6.38
CA GLN A 166 -13.77 -8.32 7.51
C GLN A 166 -14.25 -9.69 7.03
N SER A 167 -15.15 -9.74 6.03
CA SER A 167 -15.62 -11.00 5.45
C SER A 167 -14.47 -11.78 4.81
N GLU A 168 -13.61 -11.10 4.05
CA GLU A 168 -12.44 -11.70 3.43
C GLU A 168 -11.42 -12.17 4.48
N LEU A 169 -11.24 -11.42 5.58
CA LEU A 169 -10.34 -11.82 6.67
C LEU A 169 -10.80 -13.13 7.32
N LEU A 170 -12.10 -13.26 7.59
CA LEU A 170 -12.67 -14.50 8.13
C LEU A 170 -12.46 -15.69 7.17
N ALA A 171 -12.54 -15.46 5.86
CA ALA A 171 -12.24 -16.48 4.86
C ALA A 171 -10.75 -16.89 4.90
N TYR A 172 -9.82 -15.93 5.01
CA TYR A 172 -8.39 -16.23 5.20
C TYR A 172 -8.14 -17.02 6.48
N GLU A 173 -8.70 -16.59 7.61
CA GLU A 173 -8.56 -17.27 8.90
C GLU A 173 -9.03 -18.72 8.82
N LYS A 174 -10.14 -18.98 8.12
CA LYS A 174 -10.61 -20.35 7.91
C LYS A 174 -9.65 -21.17 7.06
N LEU A 175 -9.09 -20.61 5.99
CA LEU A 175 -8.08 -21.29 5.16
C LEU A 175 -6.79 -21.59 5.93
N VAL A 176 -6.39 -20.69 6.83
CA VAL A 176 -5.24 -20.86 7.73
C VAL A 176 -5.51 -21.95 8.78
N GLU A 177 -6.68 -21.95 9.42
CA GLU A 177 -7.12 -22.97 10.38
C GLU A 177 -7.12 -24.36 9.72
N LEU A 178 -7.64 -24.44 8.49
CA LEU A 178 -7.62 -25.65 7.68
C LEU A 178 -6.21 -26.05 7.23
N GLY A 179 -5.17 -25.24 7.48
CA GLY A 179 -3.79 -25.56 7.18
C GLY A 179 -3.51 -25.74 5.68
N VAL A 180 -4.28 -25.06 4.82
CA VAL A 180 -4.17 -25.17 3.36
C VAL A 180 -2.84 -24.60 2.89
N PHE A 181 -2.58 -23.32 3.19
CA PHE A 181 -1.33 -22.66 2.81
C PHE A 181 -0.11 -23.32 3.47
N ARG A 182 -0.25 -23.84 4.69
CA ARG A 182 0.81 -24.61 5.36
C ARG A 182 1.19 -25.86 4.57
N LEU A 183 0.22 -26.58 4.01
CA LEU A 183 0.49 -27.76 3.19
C LEU A 183 1.22 -27.38 1.90
N ILE A 184 0.72 -26.34 1.20
CA ILE A 184 1.30 -25.86 -0.06
C ILE A 184 2.74 -25.35 0.17
N ALA A 185 2.96 -24.53 1.20
CA ALA A 185 4.28 -24.00 1.53
C ALA A 185 5.29 -25.11 1.86
N ARG A 186 4.90 -26.13 2.64
CA ARG A 186 5.77 -27.28 2.94
C ARG A 186 6.16 -28.06 1.69
N PHE A 187 5.24 -28.19 0.73
CA PHE A 187 5.55 -28.82 -0.55
C PHE A 187 6.54 -27.99 -1.37
N GLY A 188 6.27 -26.68 -1.49
CA GLY A 188 7.14 -25.77 -2.22
C GLY A 188 8.54 -25.63 -1.63
N LYS A 189 8.67 -25.67 -0.30
CA LYS A 189 9.97 -25.68 0.42
C LYS A 189 10.72 -27.02 0.32
N GLY A 190 10.04 -28.10 -0.08
CA GLY A 190 10.62 -29.44 -0.14
C GLY A 190 10.52 -30.25 1.16
N ASP A 191 9.90 -29.71 2.23
CA ASP A 191 9.66 -30.40 3.51
C ASP A 191 8.81 -31.66 3.35
N ILE A 192 8.03 -31.74 2.28
CA ILE A 192 7.31 -32.95 1.84
C ILE A 192 7.56 -33.19 0.35
N ASN A 193 7.64 -34.46 -0.04
CA ASN A 193 7.74 -34.86 -1.44
C ASN A 193 6.39 -34.84 -2.15
N ALA A 194 6.43 -34.91 -3.48
CA ALA A 194 5.23 -34.85 -4.32
C ALA A 194 4.24 -35.99 -4.03
N ASP A 195 4.71 -37.19 -3.71
CA ASP A 195 3.86 -38.32 -3.32
C ASP A 195 3.05 -38.03 -2.04
N LYS A 196 3.71 -37.50 -1.01
CA LYS A 196 3.07 -37.15 0.26
C LYS A 196 2.12 -35.96 0.09
N PHE A 197 2.47 -34.98 -0.74
CA PHE A 197 1.60 -33.86 -1.08
C PHE A 197 0.35 -34.33 -1.84
N ALA A 198 0.52 -35.14 -2.89
CA ALA A 198 -0.58 -35.70 -3.68
C ALA A 198 -1.53 -36.56 -2.83
N LYS A 199 -1.02 -37.30 -1.85
CA LYS A 199 -1.87 -38.06 -0.90
C LYS A 199 -2.70 -37.18 0.04
N GLN A 200 -2.23 -35.97 0.37
CA GLN A 200 -2.92 -35.06 1.29
C GLN A 200 -3.87 -34.08 0.59
N LEU A 201 -3.64 -33.79 -0.69
CA LEU A 201 -4.43 -32.86 -1.49
C LEU A 201 -5.93 -33.19 -1.53
N PRO A 202 -6.36 -34.44 -1.84
CA PRO A 202 -7.77 -34.78 -1.96
C PRO A 202 -8.58 -34.44 -0.70
N LYS A 203 -8.00 -34.68 0.48
CA LYS A 203 -8.65 -34.33 1.76
C LYS A 203 -8.83 -32.82 1.88
N LYS A 204 -7.82 -32.02 1.52
CA LYS A 204 -7.94 -30.55 1.54
C LYS A 204 -8.95 -30.03 0.53
N VAL A 205 -8.95 -30.56 -0.70
CA VAL A 205 -9.94 -30.20 -1.73
C VAL A 205 -11.35 -30.51 -1.23
N GLN A 206 -11.59 -31.71 -0.68
CA GLN A 206 -12.89 -32.08 -0.14
C GLN A 206 -13.35 -31.15 0.99
N THR A 207 -12.46 -30.83 1.94
CA THR A 207 -12.78 -29.89 3.03
C THR A 207 -13.11 -28.50 2.50
N LEU A 208 -12.36 -28.01 1.50
CA LEU A 208 -12.63 -26.71 0.87
C LEU A 208 -13.90 -26.70 0.03
N THR A 209 -14.23 -27.81 -0.65
CA THR A 209 -15.51 -27.95 -1.35
C THR A 209 -16.68 -27.86 -0.36
N ALA A 210 -16.61 -28.54 0.78
CA ALA A 210 -17.63 -28.44 1.82
C ALA A 210 -17.74 -27.01 2.38
N LEU A 211 -16.60 -26.36 2.65
CA LEU A 211 -16.58 -24.96 3.09
C LEU A 211 -17.24 -24.03 2.05
N GLN A 212 -16.88 -24.17 0.78
CA GLN A 212 -17.43 -23.36 -0.31
C GLN A 212 -18.93 -23.59 -0.51
N GLN A 213 -19.44 -24.81 -0.26
CA GLN A 213 -20.87 -25.11 -0.33
C GLN A 213 -21.64 -24.50 0.85
N GLN A 214 -21.06 -24.53 2.06
CA GLN A 214 -21.68 -24.00 3.27
C GLN A 214 -21.64 -22.46 3.33
N SER A 215 -20.51 -21.87 2.93
CA SER A 215 -20.27 -20.43 2.96
C SER A 215 -19.48 -20.03 1.70
N PRO A 216 -20.17 -19.76 0.58
CA PRO A 216 -19.52 -19.40 -0.66
C PRO A 216 -18.71 -18.12 -0.53
N HIS A 217 -17.42 -18.16 -0.89
CA HIS A 217 -16.57 -16.98 -0.89
C HIS A 217 -15.61 -16.98 -2.09
N PRO A 218 -15.39 -15.86 -2.80
CA PRO A 218 -14.49 -15.80 -3.96
C PRO A 218 -13.07 -16.30 -3.66
N LEU A 219 -12.52 -15.91 -2.50
CA LEU A 219 -11.20 -16.36 -2.04
C LEU A 219 -11.12 -17.90 -1.93
N VAL A 220 -12.12 -18.51 -1.30
CA VAL A 220 -12.17 -19.97 -1.10
C VAL A 220 -12.32 -20.66 -2.45
N ALA A 221 -13.16 -20.14 -3.35
CA ALA A 221 -13.31 -20.65 -4.71
C ALA A 221 -12.00 -20.59 -5.50
N GLY A 222 -11.25 -19.48 -5.41
CA GLY A 222 -9.95 -19.33 -6.06
C GLY A 222 -8.92 -20.36 -5.58
N VAL A 223 -8.81 -20.53 -4.25
CA VAL A 223 -7.91 -21.52 -3.64
C VAL A 223 -8.33 -22.95 -3.99
N LEU A 224 -9.63 -23.24 -3.98
CA LEU A 224 -10.17 -24.54 -4.37
C LEU A 224 -9.84 -24.87 -5.82
N ASN A 225 -9.97 -23.90 -6.74
CA ASN A 225 -9.61 -24.08 -8.14
C ASN A 225 -8.11 -24.41 -8.30
N ALA A 226 -7.23 -23.64 -7.65
CA ALA A 226 -5.79 -23.87 -7.68
C ALA A 226 -5.42 -25.28 -7.17
N LEU A 227 -5.96 -25.70 -6.03
CA LEU A 227 -5.73 -27.04 -5.48
C LEU A 227 -6.32 -28.14 -6.36
N GLY A 228 -7.49 -27.92 -6.94
CA GLY A 228 -8.12 -28.86 -7.88
C GLY A 228 -7.33 -29.01 -9.19
N GLY A 229 -6.63 -27.96 -9.63
CA GLY A 229 -5.65 -28.02 -10.72
C GLY A 229 -4.46 -28.90 -10.35
N LEU A 230 -3.82 -28.63 -9.21
CA LEU A 230 -2.69 -29.42 -8.71
C LEU A 230 -3.07 -30.90 -8.48
N GLN A 231 -4.27 -31.18 -7.97
CA GLN A 231 -4.74 -32.54 -7.71
C GLN A 231 -4.81 -33.40 -8.98
N ARG A 232 -5.06 -32.78 -10.15
CA ARG A 232 -5.19 -33.48 -11.43
C ARG A 232 -3.84 -33.80 -12.07
N LEU A 233 -2.74 -33.24 -11.57
CA LEU A 233 -1.42 -33.46 -12.12
C LEU A 233 -0.84 -34.81 -11.67
N PRO A 234 -0.14 -35.55 -12.56
CA PRO A 234 0.63 -36.71 -12.14
C PRO A 234 1.78 -36.27 -11.23
N VAL A 235 2.23 -37.17 -10.34
CA VAL A 235 3.27 -36.88 -9.32
C VAL A 235 4.54 -36.29 -9.93
N ASN A 236 4.95 -36.73 -11.13
CA ASN A 236 6.12 -36.19 -11.81
C ASN A 236 5.94 -34.73 -12.26
N ALA A 237 4.76 -34.35 -12.73
CA ALA A 237 4.44 -32.96 -13.06
C ALA A 237 4.34 -32.10 -11.80
N LEU A 238 3.75 -32.63 -10.71
CA LEU A 238 3.71 -31.92 -9.42
C LEU A 238 5.10 -31.49 -8.96
N LYS A 239 6.14 -32.32 -9.12
CA LYS A 239 7.52 -31.95 -8.73
C LYS A 239 7.99 -30.65 -9.40
N GLN A 240 7.56 -30.38 -10.62
CA GLN A 240 7.91 -29.16 -11.36
C GLN A 240 7.18 -27.92 -10.83
N GLU A 241 6.03 -28.12 -10.18
CA GLU A 241 5.18 -27.05 -9.61
C GLU A 241 5.63 -26.56 -8.22
N ARG A 242 6.78 -27.02 -7.70
CA ARG A 242 7.23 -26.64 -6.35
C ARG A 242 7.43 -25.14 -6.17
N ALA A 243 8.09 -24.49 -7.13
CA ALA A 243 8.33 -23.05 -7.09
C ALA A 243 7.01 -22.28 -7.13
N ASN A 244 6.16 -22.60 -8.11
CA ASN A 244 4.82 -22.00 -8.25
C ASN A 244 3.96 -22.21 -7.00
N ALA A 245 4.01 -23.38 -6.38
CA ALA A 245 3.29 -23.66 -5.14
C ALA A 245 3.79 -22.78 -3.99
N LEU A 246 5.11 -22.59 -3.86
CA LEU A 246 5.68 -21.72 -2.84
C LEU A 246 5.29 -20.27 -3.06
N GLU A 247 5.39 -19.77 -4.29
CA GLU A 247 4.99 -18.41 -4.66
C GLU A 247 3.50 -18.18 -4.41
N PHE A 248 2.65 -19.14 -4.78
CA PHE A 248 1.22 -19.11 -4.49
C PHE A 248 0.96 -18.99 -2.98
N ALA A 249 1.60 -19.84 -2.15
CA ALA A 249 1.41 -19.78 -0.70
C ALA A 249 1.85 -18.43 -0.11
N LYS A 250 2.98 -17.90 -0.57
CA LYS A 250 3.48 -16.57 -0.15
C LYS A 250 2.57 -15.43 -0.59
N ALA A 251 2.08 -15.46 -1.83
CA ALA A 251 1.20 -14.42 -2.36
C ALA A 251 -0.08 -14.30 -1.53
N TYR A 252 -0.68 -15.42 -1.13
CA TYR A 252 -1.86 -15.43 -0.25
C TYR A 252 -1.55 -15.02 1.18
N GLU A 253 -0.38 -15.39 1.72
CA GLU A 253 0.07 -14.90 3.04
C GLU A 253 0.22 -13.38 3.04
N TYR A 254 0.87 -12.81 2.02
CA TYR A 254 1.01 -11.36 1.88
C TYR A 254 -0.32 -10.66 1.61
N ALA A 255 -1.22 -11.27 0.83
CA ALA A 255 -2.57 -10.73 0.62
C ALA A 255 -3.39 -10.71 1.93
N HIS A 256 -3.28 -11.76 2.75
CA HIS A 256 -3.89 -11.82 4.07
C HIS A 256 -3.38 -10.70 4.99
N LEU A 257 -2.05 -10.49 5.03
CA LEU A 257 -1.46 -9.41 5.83
C LEU A 257 -1.92 -8.02 5.37
N ARG A 258 -1.96 -7.76 4.05
CA ARG A 258 -2.51 -6.50 3.52
C ARG A 258 -3.98 -6.30 3.88
N ASN A 259 -4.81 -7.35 3.78
CA ASN A 259 -6.22 -7.24 4.17
C ASN A 259 -6.38 -6.88 5.66
N ARG A 260 -5.53 -7.44 6.53
CA ARG A 260 -5.50 -7.06 7.96
C ARG A 260 -5.14 -5.59 8.15
N ASP A 261 -4.15 -5.09 7.43
CA ASP A 261 -3.73 -3.69 7.51
C ASP A 261 -4.85 -2.74 7.05
N VAL A 262 -5.46 -3.02 5.90
CA VAL A 262 -6.58 -2.23 5.34
C VAL A 262 -7.78 -2.24 6.29
N LEU A 263 -8.10 -3.39 6.88
CA LEU A 263 -9.18 -3.48 7.88
C LEU A 263 -8.86 -2.68 9.14
N ALA A 264 -7.62 -2.77 9.66
CA ALA A 264 -7.19 -2.02 10.83
C ALA A 264 -7.27 -0.51 10.60
N VAL A 265 -6.85 -0.03 9.43
CA VAL A 265 -7.03 1.37 9.00
C VAL A 265 -8.51 1.74 8.94
N SER A 266 -9.33 0.93 8.28
CA SER A 266 -10.77 1.19 8.14
C SER A 266 -11.45 1.32 9.51
N GLN A 267 -11.14 0.40 10.42
CA GLN A 267 -11.64 0.43 11.80
C GLN A 267 -11.09 1.62 12.60
N LYS A 268 -9.80 1.95 12.46
CA LYS A 268 -9.20 3.13 13.10
C LYS A 268 -9.93 4.41 12.70
N ILE A 269 -10.19 4.60 11.41
CA ILE A 269 -10.87 5.79 10.88
C ILE A 269 -12.34 5.82 11.33
N LEU A 270 -13.03 4.67 11.34
CA LEU A 270 -14.42 4.56 11.83
C LEU A 270 -14.53 4.86 13.33
N ASN A 271 -13.62 4.32 14.15
CA ASN A 271 -13.68 4.42 15.61
C ASN A 271 -13.08 5.72 16.15
N LYS A 272 -12.07 6.28 15.47
CA LYS A 272 -11.42 7.56 15.81
C LYS A 272 -11.36 8.43 14.54
N PRO A 273 -12.50 9.00 14.09
CA PRO A 273 -12.53 9.84 12.89
C PRO A 273 -11.68 11.11 13.01
N THR A 274 -11.29 11.45 14.24
CA THR A 274 -10.37 12.53 14.57
C THR A 274 -8.92 12.08 14.74
N TRP A 275 -8.51 10.92 14.23
CA TRP A 275 -7.13 10.42 14.33
C TRP A 275 -6.06 11.43 13.87
N TYR A 276 -6.42 12.32 12.93
CA TYR A 276 -5.58 13.40 12.43
C TYR A 276 -5.30 14.50 13.47
N GLN A 277 -6.03 14.56 14.59
CA GLN A 277 -5.78 15.53 15.66
C GLN A 277 -4.40 15.38 16.30
N ALA A 278 -3.79 14.19 16.21
CA ALA A 278 -2.40 13.99 16.62
C ALA A 278 -1.42 15.00 15.99
N PHE A 279 -1.67 15.42 14.74
CA PHE A 279 -0.87 16.45 14.07
C PHE A 279 -1.06 17.84 14.68
N THR A 280 -2.26 18.15 15.16
CA THR A 280 -2.52 19.39 15.90
C THR A 280 -1.93 19.34 17.30
N ASP A 281 -2.02 18.21 17.98
CA ASP A 281 -1.39 17.99 19.29
C ASP A 281 0.14 18.07 19.21
N ALA A 282 0.72 17.72 18.05
CA ALA A 282 2.14 17.90 17.73
C ALA A 282 2.52 19.35 17.32
N GLY A 283 1.60 20.31 17.37
CA GLY A 283 1.86 21.73 17.14
C GLY A 283 1.64 22.23 15.72
N LEU A 284 0.99 21.46 14.84
CA LEU A 284 0.60 21.93 13.51
C LEU A 284 -0.83 22.52 13.49
N ASN A 285 -1.02 23.59 12.73
CA ASN A 285 -2.33 24.20 12.55
C ASN A 285 -3.07 23.52 11.38
N LEU A 286 -4.28 23.00 11.61
CA LEU A 286 -5.14 22.52 10.53
C LEU A 286 -5.63 23.72 9.71
N LEU A 287 -5.20 23.80 8.45
CA LEU A 287 -5.50 24.90 7.52
C LEU A 287 -6.70 24.59 6.63
N ASP A 288 -6.81 23.34 6.17
CA ASP A 288 -7.88 22.91 5.28
C ASP A 288 -8.17 21.41 5.48
N LYS A 289 -9.43 21.02 5.31
CA LYS A 289 -9.89 19.63 5.36
C LYS A 289 -11.16 19.50 4.53
N GLY A 290 -11.26 18.41 3.79
CA GLY A 290 -12.48 18.10 3.06
C GLY A 290 -12.49 16.70 2.50
N GLU A 291 -13.40 16.47 1.57
CA GLU A 291 -13.54 15.20 0.86
C GLU A 291 -13.08 15.35 -0.58
N LEU A 292 -12.48 14.30 -1.11
CA LEU A 292 -12.20 14.16 -2.53
C LEU A 292 -13.19 13.16 -3.11
N HIS A 293 -13.91 13.61 -4.13
CA HIS A 293 -14.84 12.79 -4.90
C HIS A 293 -14.25 12.59 -6.29
N TYR A 294 -14.00 11.34 -6.66
CA TYR A 294 -13.51 10.99 -7.99
C TYR A 294 -14.71 10.81 -8.94
N LYS A 295 -14.67 11.51 -10.08
CA LYS A 295 -15.75 11.53 -11.10
C LYS A 295 -17.12 11.91 -10.51
N GLY A 296 -17.12 12.69 -9.43
CA GLY A 296 -18.33 13.19 -8.76
C GLY A 296 -19.26 12.14 -8.15
N ARG A 297 -18.82 10.88 -8.01
CA ARG A 297 -19.66 9.78 -7.49
C ARG A 297 -19.00 8.95 -6.41
N HIS A 298 -17.69 8.76 -6.48
CA HIS A 298 -16.97 7.88 -5.56
C HIS A 298 -16.16 8.73 -4.58
N LYS A 299 -16.40 8.54 -3.28
CA LYS A 299 -15.60 9.20 -2.24
C LYS A 299 -14.20 8.59 -2.23
N ALA A 300 -13.28 9.23 -2.94
CA ALA A 300 -11.90 8.79 -3.07
C ALA A 300 -11.12 8.92 -1.76
N GLY A 301 -11.53 9.82 -0.87
CA GLY A 301 -10.92 9.96 0.44
C GLY A 301 -11.24 11.28 1.12
N SER A 302 -10.58 11.52 2.25
CA SER A 302 -10.55 12.81 2.93
C SER A 302 -9.15 13.39 2.83
N PHE A 303 -9.06 14.68 2.51
CA PHE A 303 -7.79 15.39 2.48
C PHE A 303 -7.63 16.26 3.72
N TYR A 304 -6.39 16.49 4.11
CA TYR A 304 -6.00 17.31 5.24
C TYR A 304 -4.78 18.14 4.86
N VAL A 305 -4.79 19.42 5.22
CA VAL A 305 -3.67 20.34 5.03
C VAL A 305 -3.37 21.02 6.35
N PHE A 306 -2.14 20.89 6.80
CA PHE A 306 -1.60 21.47 8.02
C PHE A 306 -0.47 22.43 7.70
N GLY A 307 -0.30 23.47 8.53
CA GLY A 307 0.83 24.38 8.49
C GLY A 307 1.58 24.39 9.81
N LYS A 308 2.91 24.44 9.75
CA LYS A 308 3.73 24.71 10.93
C LYS A 308 3.71 26.22 11.21
N PRO A 309 3.45 26.65 12.46
CA PRO A 309 3.57 28.06 12.84
C PRO A 309 4.92 28.67 12.46
N GLU A 310 4.96 29.98 12.25
CA GLU A 310 6.18 30.78 12.07
C GLU A 310 7.05 30.82 13.35
#